data_AF-A0A950WML4-F1
#
_entry.id   AF-A0A950WML4-F1
#
_cell.length_a   1.000
_cell.length_b   1.000
_cell.length_c   1.000
_cell.angle_alpha   90.00
_cell.angle_beta   90.00
_cell.angle_gamma   90.00
#
_symmetry.space_group_name_H-M   'P 1'
#
loop_
_entity.id
_entity.type
_entity.pdbx_description
1 polymer ?
#
loop_
_entity_poly.entity_id
_entity_poly.type
_entity_poly.pdbx_seq_one_letter_code
_entity_poly.pdbx_strand_id
1 'polypeptide(L)' 'MRLPHWMRSARVLIGLSIILVVALAAVFAPLLAPHDPNDQNLIATLLPPAWLPGGDPEFLLGTDSLGRDV' A
#
# COMPACT_ATOMS: atom_id res chain seq x y z
N MET A 1 18.34 27.78 16.65
CA MET A 1 18.02 26.40 17.09
C MET A 1 19.22 25.50 16.80
N ARG A 2 19.85 24.88 17.81
CA ARG A 2 20.88 23.86 17.56
C ARG A 2 20.16 22.52 17.36
N LEU A 3 20.25 21.96 16.15
CA LEU A 3 19.73 20.61 15.88
C LEU A 3 20.41 19.60 16.82
N PRO A 4 19.66 18.73 17.49
CA PRO A 4 20.22 17.75 18.41
C PRO A 4 21.10 16.74 17.65
N HIS A 5 22.14 16.24 18.33
CA HIS A 5 23.23 15.47 17.71
C HIS A 5 22.76 14.22 16.95
N TRP A 6 21.66 13.59 17.38
CA TRP A 6 21.07 12.41 16.73
C TRP A 6 20.52 12.69 15.32
N MET A 7 20.14 13.94 15.01
CA MET A 7 19.65 14.36 13.68
C MET A 7 20.79 14.54 12.65
N ARG A 8 22.05 14.42 13.07
CA ARG A 8 23.22 14.50 12.15
C ARG A 8 23.64 13.15 11.60
N SER A 9 23.01 12.07 12.03
CA SER A 9 23.31 10.71 11.57
C SER A 9 22.46 10.37 10.34
N ALA A 10 23.10 10.13 9.20
CA ALA A 10 22.42 9.73 7.96
C ALA A 10 21.51 8.52 8.16
N ARG A 11 21.92 7.54 8.97
CA ARG A 11 21.12 6.36 9.33
C ARG A 11 19.78 6.73 9.98
N VAL A 12 19.78 7.70 10.89
CA VAL A 12 18.56 8.13 11.59
C VAL A 12 17.64 8.87 10.63
N LEU A 13 18.17 9.73 9.77
CA LEU A 13 17.39 10.43 8.77
C LEU A 13 16.76 9.46 7.75
N ILE A 14 17.51 8.45 7.31
CA ILE A 14 16.99 7.42 6.40
C ILE A 14 15.86 6.64 7.07
N GLY A 15 16.07 6.13 8.29
CA GLY A 15 15.03 5.40 9.03
C GLY A 15 13.78 6.25 9.27
N LEU A 16 13.97 7.50 9.69
CA LEU A 16 12.87 8.44 9.89
C LEU A 16 12.12 8.73 8.59
N SER A 17 12.84 8.86 7.46
CA SER A 17 12.22 9.11 6.16
C SER A 17 11.34 7.95 5.70
N ILE A 18 11.77 6.70 5.93
CA ILE A 18 10.97 5.51 5.62
C ILE A 18 9.69 5.49 6.46
N ILE A 19 9.81 5.70 7.77
CA ILE A 19 8.65 5.75 8.67
C ILE A 19 7.68 6.87 8.24
N LEU A 20 8.22 8.04 7.89
CA LEU A 20 7.41 9.17 7.45
C LEU A 20 6.67 8.86 6.14
N VAL A 21 7.32 8.21 5.18
CA VAL A 21 6.68 7.80 3.92
C VAL A 21 5.53 6.82 4.18
N VAL A 22 5.74 5.81 5.03
CA VAL A 22 4.68 4.84 5.38
C VAL A 22 3.53 5.52 6.13
N ALA A 23 3.84 6.41 7.07
CA ALA A 23 2.83 7.17 7.82
C ALA A 23 2.00 8.06 6.89
N LEU A 24 2.63 8.75 5.94
CA LEU A 24 1.93 9.56 4.94
C LEU A 24 1.07 8.68 4.05
N ALA A 25 1.57 7.54 3.57
CA ALA A 25 0.78 6.60 2.78
C ALA A 25 -0.47 6.12 3.53
N ALA A 26 -0.37 5.85 4.84
CA ALA A 26 -1.50 5.45 5.67
C ALA A 26 -2.52 6.60 5.86
N VAL A 27 -2.06 7.82 6.13
CA VAL A 27 -2.93 9.00 6.28
C VAL A 27 -3.67 9.32 4.99
N PHE A 28 -2.99 9.19 3.85
CA PHE A 28 -3.55 9.44 2.53
C PHE A 28 -4.13 8.18 1.86
N ALA A 29 -4.30 7.07 2.60
CA ALA A 29 -4.83 5.82 2.06
C ALA A 29 -6.17 5.99 1.33
N PRO A 30 -7.16 6.78 1.82
CA PRO A 30 -8.42 6.98 1.10
C PRO A 30 -8.30 7.68 -0.26
N LEU A 31 -7.15 8.30 -0.55
CA LEU A 31 -6.87 8.93 -1.85
C LEU A 31 -5.96 8.06 -2.74
N LEU A 32 -5.26 7.10 -2.15
CA LEU A 32 -4.25 6.26 -2.82
C LEU A 32 -4.80 4.87 -3.16
N ALA A 33 -5.60 4.29 -2.28
CA ALA A 33 -6.21 2.98 -2.45
C ALA A 33 -7.62 3.11 -3.06
N PRO A 34 -7.89 2.49 -4.22
CA PRO A 34 -9.22 2.53 -4.85
C PRO A 34 -10.28 1.77 -4.04
N HIS A 35 -9.86 0.71 -3.34
CA HIS A 35 -10.74 -0.25 -2.68
C HIS A 35 -10.51 -0.27 -1.15
N ASP A 36 -11.56 -0.57 -0.39
CA ASP A 36 -11.43 -0.81 1.05
C ASP A 36 -10.72 -2.16 1.27
N PRO A 37 -9.61 -2.22 2.04
CA PRO A 37 -8.86 -3.45 2.26
C PRO A 37 -9.63 -4.54 3.01
N ASN A 38 -10.81 -4.22 3.58
CA ASN A 38 -11.68 -5.18 4.25
C ASN A 38 -12.88 -5.61 3.40
N ASP A 39 -13.09 -5.02 2.23
CA ASP A 39 -14.21 -5.39 1.37
C ASP A 39 -13.93 -6.74 0.69
N GLN A 40 -14.91 -7.63 0.69
CA GLN A 40 -14.76 -9.02 0.27
C GLN A 40 -15.71 -9.38 -0.86
N ASN A 41 -15.16 -9.76 -2.00
CA ASN A 41 -15.93 -10.26 -3.13
C ASN A 41 -15.63 -11.74 -3.41
N LEU A 42 -16.44 -12.64 -2.83
CA LEU A 42 -16.24 -14.09 -2.97
C LEU A 42 -16.34 -14.62 -4.41
N ILE A 43 -16.92 -13.85 -5.32
CA ILE A 43 -16.98 -14.20 -6.75
C ILE A 43 -15.63 -13.90 -7.43
N ALA A 44 -14.95 -12.86 -6.98
CA ALA A 44 -13.67 -12.40 -7.51
C ALA A 44 -12.50 -12.96 -6.69
N THR A 45 -12.47 -14.26 -6.38
CA THR A 45 -11.36 -14.87 -5.63
C THR A 45 -10.24 -15.34 -6.56
N LEU A 46 -8.99 -15.15 -6.13
CA LEU A 46 -7.79 -15.61 -6.85
C LEU A 46 -7.71 -15.13 -8.31
N LEU A 47 -8.17 -13.92 -8.57
CA LEU A 47 -8.01 -13.31 -9.90
C LEU A 47 -6.53 -13.06 -10.15
N PRO A 48 -6.03 -13.37 -11.36
CA PRO A 48 -4.70 -12.95 -11.75
C PRO A 48 -4.67 -11.42 -11.96
N PRO A 49 -3.48 -10.80 -11.98
CA PRO A 49 -3.35 -9.40 -12.35
C PRO A 49 -4.06 -9.05 -13.66
N ALA A 50 -4.58 -7.82 -13.74
CA ALA A 50 -5.43 -7.36 -14.83
C ALA A 50 -4.82 -7.51 -16.24
N TRP A 51 -3.49 -7.56 -16.34
CA TRP A 51 -2.75 -7.73 -17.60
C TRP A 51 -2.58 -9.18 -18.06
N LEU A 52 -3.04 -10.17 -17.27
CA LEU A 52 -3.01 -11.58 -17.62
C LEU A 52 -4.39 -12.09 -18.07
N PRO A 53 -4.45 -13.18 -18.85
CA PRO A 53 -5.72 -13.79 -19.23
C PRO A 53 -6.56 -14.17 -18.00
N GLY A 54 -7.81 -13.73 -17.99
CA GLY A 54 -8.74 -13.97 -16.87
C GLY A 54 -8.61 -12.97 -15.70
N GLY A 55 -7.76 -11.94 -15.83
CA GLY A 55 -7.70 -10.83 -14.87
C GLY A 55 -8.80 -9.79 -15.11
N ASP A 56 -9.09 -9.03 -14.08
CA ASP A 56 -10.12 -7.98 -14.10
C ASP A 56 -9.48 -6.60 -13.93
N PRO A 57 -9.72 -5.61 -14.82
CA PRO A 57 -9.24 -4.24 -14.66
C PRO A 57 -9.64 -3.54 -13.37
N GLU A 58 -10.70 -3.99 -12.69
CA GLU A 58 -11.09 -3.49 -11.37
C GLU A 58 -10.04 -3.85 -10.30
N PHE A 59 -9.36 -4.99 -10.45
CA PHE A 59 -8.34 -5.51 -9.54
C PHE A 59 -6.99 -5.54 -10.25
N LEU A 60 -6.28 -4.41 -10.23
CA LEU A 60 -5.05 -4.22 -11.03
C LEU A 60 -4.01 -5.31 -10.80
N LEU A 61 -3.75 -5.69 -9.55
CA LEU A 61 -2.81 -6.77 -9.21
C LEU A 61 -3.51 -8.12 -8.96
N GLY A 62 -4.83 -8.19 -9.17
CA GLY A 62 -5.64 -9.37 -8.90
C GLY A 62 -6.20 -9.37 -7.48
N THR A 63 -6.64 -10.56 -7.03
CA THR A 63 -7.30 -10.70 -5.73
C THR A 63 -6.77 -11.87 -4.92
N ASP A 64 -6.97 -11.81 -3.60
CA ASP A 64 -6.60 -12.89 -2.69
C ASP A 64 -7.70 -13.98 -2.55
N SER A 65 -7.50 -14.93 -1.62
CA SER A 65 -8.45 -16.03 -1.38
C SER A 65 -9.78 -15.62 -0.75
N LEU A 66 -9.90 -14.37 -0.29
CA LEU A 66 -11.14 -13.78 0.21
C LEU A 66 -11.77 -12.82 -0.82
N GLY A 67 -11.13 -12.66 -1.98
CA GLY A 67 -11.57 -11.76 -3.04
C GLY A 67 -11.34 -10.29 -2.71
N ARG A 68 -10.30 -10.01 -1.91
CA ARG A 68 -9.84 -8.65 -1.63
C ARG A 68 -8.83 -8.23 -2.68
N ASP A 69 -8.84 -6.94 -2.99
CA ASP A 69 -7.84 -6.31 -3.87
C ASP A 69 -6.42 -6.45 -3.30
N VAL A 70 -5.43 -6.52 -4.19
CA VAL A 70 -4.00 -6.71 -3.88
C VAL A 70 -3.17 -5.57 -4.45
#